data_AF-A0A7W3J6E7-F1
#
_entry.id   AF-A0A7W3J6E7-F1
#
_cell.length_a   1.000
_cell.length_b   1.000
_cell.length_c   1.000
_cell.angle_alpha   90.00
_cell.angle_beta   90.00
_cell.angle_gamma   90.00
#
_symmetry.space_group_name_H-M   'P 1'
#
loop_
_entity.id
_entity.type
_entity.pdbx_description
1 polymer ?
#
loop_
_entity_poly.entity_id
_entity_poly.type
_entity_poly.pdbx_seq_one_letter_code
_entity_poly.pdbx_strand_id
1 'polypeptide(L)'
;MGAGRFIVAGVVAGVATAFARRKLDEKVAEGSLGGDETWTRTNHRGEPISLLEGPAVTAGLVAGAAVSGGTAPVATAFATAAAGGFGLYDDLAEDTETRTKGLRGHLGALLEGRLTTGGLKVLGISGSALIASAVGTPRTARTAFGHVVDIGLNGALIGGTANLINLFDLRPGRALKAGVAASLPFALAGTGAAGAVLGAAAAAAPGDLGEKDMLGDGGANALGALVGSQVAFNAPRAVRWATLAGVVGLMAASEKVSFSQVIAENEWLNRADMLGRRPAAAVEESVAELAQTKPVATPGA
;
A
#
# COMPACT_ATOMS: atom_id res chain seq x y z
N MET A 1 -7.63 9.40 -25.88
CA MET A 1 -7.44 7.92 -25.85
C MET A 1 -7.38 7.33 -24.41
N GLY A 2 -7.72 8.09 -23.35
CA GLY A 2 -7.56 7.63 -21.97
C GLY A 2 -8.67 6.69 -21.44
N ALA A 3 -9.94 7.08 -21.58
CA ALA A 3 -11.06 6.41 -20.91
C ALA A 3 -11.17 4.89 -21.19
N GLY A 4 -10.95 4.44 -22.43
CA GLY A 4 -10.98 3.01 -22.77
C GLY A 4 -9.90 2.20 -22.05
N ARG A 5 -8.66 2.72 -21.98
CA ARG A 5 -7.56 2.06 -21.26
C ARG A 5 -7.74 2.14 -19.75
N PHE A 6 -8.28 3.23 -19.23
CA PHE A 6 -8.69 3.35 -17.83
C PHE A 6 -9.68 2.25 -17.44
N ILE A 7 -10.75 2.07 -18.21
CA ILE A 7 -11.78 1.04 -17.95
C ILE A 7 -11.17 -0.35 -18.07
N VAL A 8 -10.45 -0.65 -19.15
CA VAL A 8 -9.85 -1.98 -19.38
C VAL A 8 -8.87 -2.33 -18.27
N ALA A 9 -7.96 -1.43 -17.91
CA ALA A 9 -6.98 -1.68 -16.87
C ALA A 9 -7.62 -1.84 -15.48
N GLY A 10 -8.69 -1.08 -15.19
CA GLY A 10 -9.44 -1.25 -13.95
C GLY A 10 -10.19 -2.57 -13.88
N VAL A 11 -10.87 -2.97 -14.96
CA VAL A 11 -11.55 -4.28 -15.01
C VAL A 11 -10.54 -5.42 -14.88
N VAL A 12 -9.42 -5.36 -15.62
CA VAL A 12 -8.36 -6.37 -15.54
C VAL A 12 -7.78 -6.45 -14.13
N ALA A 13 -7.46 -5.31 -13.52
CA ALA A 13 -6.91 -5.28 -12.17
C ALA A 13 -7.88 -5.85 -11.13
N GLY A 14 -9.14 -5.41 -11.14
CA GLY A 14 -10.15 -5.89 -10.19
C GLY A 14 -10.45 -7.38 -10.34
N VAL A 15 -10.60 -7.87 -11.58
CA VAL A 15 -10.83 -9.31 -11.86
C VAL A 15 -9.62 -10.14 -11.46
N ALA A 16 -8.41 -9.69 -11.78
CA ALA A 16 -7.19 -10.40 -11.42
C ALA A 16 -6.97 -10.42 -9.90
N THR A 17 -7.27 -9.33 -9.18
CA THR A 17 -7.26 -9.31 -7.70
C THR A 17 -8.25 -10.31 -7.12
N ALA A 18 -9.52 -10.26 -7.53
CA ALA A 18 -10.53 -11.17 -7.02
C ALA A 18 -10.23 -12.65 -7.35
N PHE A 19 -9.73 -12.92 -8.56
CA PHE A 19 -9.35 -14.25 -8.99
C PHE A 19 -8.14 -14.78 -8.20
N ALA A 20 -7.09 -13.96 -8.06
CA ALA A 20 -5.91 -14.31 -7.30
C ALA A 20 -6.27 -14.57 -5.84
N ARG A 21 -7.11 -13.71 -5.24
CA ARG A 21 -7.57 -13.89 -3.86
C ARG A 21 -8.24 -15.26 -3.66
N ARG A 22 -9.23 -15.59 -4.50
CA ARG A 22 -9.92 -16.88 -4.44
C ARG A 22 -8.94 -18.06 -4.58
N LYS A 23 -7.97 -17.98 -5.49
CA LYS A 23 -6.98 -19.04 -5.68
C LYS A 23 -6.01 -19.19 -4.51
N LEU A 24 -5.67 -18.08 -3.87
CA LEU A 24 -4.86 -18.09 -2.66
C LEU A 24 -5.63 -18.73 -1.49
N ASP A 25 -6.91 -18.37 -1.30
CA ASP A 25 -7.77 -19.00 -0.28
C ASP A 25 -7.86 -20.53 -0.48
N GLU A 26 -8.11 -21.00 -1.72
CA GLU A 26 -8.11 -22.43 -2.07
C GLU A 26 -6.77 -23.10 -1.70
N LYS A 27 -5.65 -22.46 -2.06
CA LYS A 27 -4.31 -23.02 -1.84
C LYS A 27 -3.90 -23.06 -0.37
N VAL A 28 -4.34 -22.09 0.42
CA VAL A 28 -4.13 -22.08 1.87
C VAL A 28 -4.98 -23.16 2.54
N ALA A 29 -6.24 -23.31 2.15
CA ALA A 29 -7.12 -24.36 2.67
C ALA A 29 -6.62 -25.78 2.33
N GLU A 30 -5.96 -25.95 1.18
CA GLU A 30 -5.26 -27.19 0.80
C GLU A 30 -3.95 -27.43 1.59
N GLY A 31 -3.49 -26.47 2.38
CA GLY A 31 -2.21 -26.51 3.11
C GLY A 31 -0.97 -26.29 2.24
N SER A 32 -1.13 -26.03 0.94
CA SER A 32 -0.02 -25.90 -0.02
C SER A 32 0.84 -24.64 0.17
N LEU A 33 0.33 -23.65 0.91
CA LEU A 33 1.01 -22.38 1.22
C LEU A 33 1.24 -22.21 2.73
N GLY A 34 1.50 -23.29 3.46
CA GLY A 34 1.80 -23.23 4.90
C GLY A 34 0.58 -23.04 5.81
N GLY A 35 -0.64 -23.12 5.27
CA GLY A 35 -1.90 -23.05 6.04
C GLY A 35 -2.19 -21.68 6.67
N ASP A 36 -3.29 -21.61 7.42
CA ASP A 36 -3.83 -20.34 7.95
C ASP A 36 -2.86 -19.58 8.86
N GLU A 37 -2.03 -20.29 9.64
CA GLU A 37 -1.08 -19.67 10.57
C GLU A 37 -0.05 -18.78 9.86
N THR A 38 0.39 -19.19 8.66
CA THR A 38 1.36 -18.43 7.86
C THR A 38 0.78 -17.07 7.44
N TRP A 39 -0.50 -17.04 7.11
CA TRP A 39 -1.18 -15.91 6.48
C TRP A 39 -2.05 -15.09 7.43
N THR A 40 -2.14 -15.48 8.70
CA THR A 40 -2.93 -14.77 9.69
C THR A 40 -2.04 -13.87 10.54
N ARG A 41 -2.51 -12.66 10.81
CA ARG A 41 -1.91 -11.73 11.77
C ARG A 41 -2.98 -11.19 12.72
N THR A 42 -2.54 -10.60 13.83
CA THR A 42 -3.45 -9.93 14.76
C THR A 42 -3.50 -8.44 14.43
N ASN A 43 -4.70 -7.91 14.22
CA ASN A 43 -4.92 -6.50 13.89
C ASN A 43 -4.85 -5.59 15.14
N HIS A 44 -5.02 -4.28 14.89
CA HIS A 44 -5.03 -3.24 15.93
C HIS A 44 -6.14 -3.38 17.00
N ARG A 45 -7.15 -4.23 16.79
CA ARG A 45 -8.21 -4.57 17.76
C ARG A 45 -7.99 -5.89 18.47
N GLY A 46 -6.89 -6.60 18.19
CA GLY A 46 -6.65 -7.94 18.75
C GLY A 46 -7.36 -9.07 17.99
N GLU A 47 -7.98 -8.78 16.84
CA GLU A 47 -8.71 -9.77 16.03
C GLU A 47 -7.81 -10.32 14.91
N PRO A 48 -8.00 -11.59 14.49
CA PRO A 48 -7.25 -12.17 13.37
C PRO A 48 -7.65 -11.52 12.04
N ILE A 49 -6.64 -11.28 11.19
CA ILE A 49 -6.77 -10.75 9.83
C ILE A 49 -5.91 -11.57 8.87
N SER A 50 -6.35 -11.69 7.63
CA SER A 50 -5.61 -12.37 6.56
C SER A 50 -4.69 -11.42 5.80
N LEU A 51 -3.50 -11.91 5.46
CA LEU A 51 -2.51 -11.24 4.60
C LEU A 51 -2.65 -11.61 3.12
N LEU A 52 -3.61 -12.47 2.74
CA LEU A 52 -3.77 -12.94 1.36
C LEU A 52 -4.18 -11.84 0.38
N GLU A 53 -4.69 -10.73 0.89
CA GLU A 53 -5.05 -9.56 0.08
C GLU A 53 -3.82 -8.89 -0.54
N GLY A 54 -2.68 -8.90 0.14
CA GLY A 54 -1.43 -8.34 -0.36
C GLY A 54 -0.97 -8.92 -1.70
N PRO A 55 -0.72 -10.24 -1.81
CA PRO A 55 -0.37 -10.87 -3.07
C PRO A 55 -1.50 -10.80 -4.11
N ALA A 56 -2.77 -10.82 -3.70
CA ALA A 56 -3.91 -10.68 -4.62
C ALA A 56 -3.97 -9.28 -5.28
N VAL A 57 -3.86 -8.22 -4.47
CA VAL A 57 -3.79 -6.83 -4.93
C VAL A 57 -2.56 -6.65 -5.82
N THR A 58 -1.40 -7.18 -5.41
CA THR A 58 -0.18 -7.14 -6.24
C THR A 58 -0.41 -7.73 -7.62
N ALA A 59 -1.00 -8.94 -7.70
CA ALA A 59 -1.31 -9.59 -8.97
C ALA A 59 -2.23 -8.75 -9.86
N GLY A 60 -3.28 -8.15 -9.28
CA GLY A 60 -4.18 -7.27 -10.01
C GLY A 60 -3.53 -5.98 -10.50
N LEU A 61 -2.75 -5.31 -9.65
CA LEU A 61 -2.02 -4.09 -10.02
C LEU A 61 -1.03 -4.36 -11.16
N VAL A 62 -0.30 -5.48 -11.12
CA VAL A 62 0.63 -5.89 -12.19
C VAL A 62 -0.12 -6.17 -13.49
N ALA A 63 -1.22 -6.93 -13.44
CA ALA A 63 -2.03 -7.22 -14.61
C ALA A 63 -2.63 -5.94 -15.22
N GLY A 64 -3.16 -5.04 -14.39
CA GLY A 64 -3.68 -3.75 -14.81
C GLY A 64 -2.61 -2.83 -15.40
N ALA A 65 -1.42 -2.77 -14.79
CA ALA A 65 -0.28 -2.01 -15.30
C ALA A 65 0.23 -2.53 -16.65
N ALA A 66 0.18 -3.86 -16.88
CA ALA A 66 0.58 -4.44 -18.15
C ALA A 66 -0.32 -4.00 -19.32
N VAL A 67 -1.61 -3.77 -19.05
CA VAL A 67 -2.59 -3.33 -20.06
C VAL A 67 -2.90 -1.83 -20.02
N SER A 68 -2.27 -1.07 -19.12
CA SER A 68 -2.58 0.35 -18.92
C SER A 68 -2.16 1.24 -20.09
N GLY A 69 -1.23 0.77 -20.93
CA GLY A 69 -0.53 1.59 -21.91
C GLY A 69 0.28 2.72 -21.26
N GLY A 70 0.57 3.77 -22.02
CA GLY A 70 1.34 4.94 -21.55
C GLY A 70 2.84 4.84 -21.87
N THR A 71 3.64 5.68 -21.22
CA THR A 71 5.06 5.89 -21.54
C THR A 71 5.95 4.70 -21.20
N ALA A 72 5.66 3.98 -20.11
CA ALA A 72 6.53 2.90 -19.61
C ALA A 72 5.75 1.76 -18.91
N PRO A 73 4.77 1.11 -19.58
CA PRO A 73 3.91 0.10 -18.95
C PRO A 73 4.70 -1.11 -18.42
N VAL A 74 5.71 -1.59 -19.16
CA VAL A 74 6.54 -2.74 -18.73
C VAL A 74 7.38 -2.40 -17.51
N ALA A 75 8.03 -1.22 -17.48
CA ALA A 75 8.79 -0.77 -16.32
C ALA A 75 7.88 -0.57 -15.10
N THR A 76 6.69 -0.03 -15.31
CA THR A 76 5.68 0.16 -14.26
C THR A 76 5.22 -1.17 -13.68
N ALA A 77 4.87 -2.15 -14.53
CA ALA A 77 4.49 -3.49 -14.11
C ALA A 77 5.64 -4.21 -13.38
N PHE A 78 6.88 -4.08 -13.87
CA PHE A 78 8.06 -4.63 -13.21
C PHE A 78 8.29 -4.03 -11.82
N ALA A 79 8.27 -2.70 -11.69
CA ALA A 79 8.42 -2.04 -10.39
C ALA A 79 7.33 -2.47 -9.40
N THR A 80 6.08 -2.56 -9.88
CA THR A 80 4.93 -2.99 -9.08
C THR A 80 5.09 -4.44 -8.61
N ALA A 81 5.48 -5.35 -9.51
CA ALA A 81 5.71 -6.76 -9.20
C ALA A 81 6.87 -6.96 -8.22
N ALA A 82 8.00 -6.28 -8.47
CA ALA A 82 9.17 -6.36 -7.60
C ALA A 82 8.85 -5.80 -6.21
N ALA A 83 8.17 -4.65 -6.13
CA ALA A 83 7.81 -4.05 -4.85
C ALA A 83 6.87 -4.95 -4.03
N GLY A 84 5.86 -5.54 -4.67
CA GLY A 84 5.00 -6.50 -4.00
C GLY A 84 5.69 -7.81 -3.63
N GLY A 85 6.61 -8.30 -4.45
CA GLY A 85 7.40 -9.50 -4.15
C GLY A 85 8.33 -9.32 -2.96
N PHE A 86 9.06 -8.20 -2.89
CA PHE A 86 9.92 -7.89 -1.75
C PHE A 86 9.12 -7.59 -0.48
N GLY A 87 7.96 -6.93 -0.60
CA GLY A 87 7.04 -6.72 0.52
C GLY A 87 6.49 -8.03 1.06
N LEU A 88 5.98 -8.90 0.18
CA LEU A 88 5.46 -10.22 0.55
C LEU A 88 6.54 -11.10 1.18
N TYR A 89 7.77 -11.05 0.69
CA TYR A 89 8.88 -11.77 1.30
C TYR A 89 9.11 -11.28 2.74
N ASP A 90 9.05 -9.97 3.00
CA ASP A 90 9.17 -9.44 4.37
C ASP A 90 7.99 -9.89 5.25
N ASP A 91 6.75 -9.81 4.76
CA ASP A 91 5.56 -10.26 5.49
C ASP A 91 5.66 -11.73 5.96
N LEU A 92 6.27 -12.60 5.13
CA LEU A 92 6.36 -14.04 5.37
C LEU A 92 7.65 -14.47 6.10
N ALA A 93 8.74 -13.72 5.93
CA ALA A 93 10.05 -14.08 6.48
C ALA A 93 10.42 -13.29 7.75
N GLU A 94 9.66 -12.26 8.13
CA GLU A 94 9.91 -11.50 9.36
C GLU A 94 9.78 -12.42 10.58
N ASP A 95 10.89 -12.59 11.30
CA ASP A 95 10.93 -13.32 12.56
C ASP A 95 10.38 -12.44 13.69
N THR A 96 9.21 -12.81 14.22
CA THR A 96 8.50 -12.06 15.26
C THR A 96 9.27 -11.94 16.59
N GLU A 97 10.27 -12.78 16.83
CA GLU A 97 11.03 -12.78 18.10
C GLU A 97 12.17 -11.75 18.14
N THR A 98 12.72 -11.34 16.98
CA THR A 98 13.90 -10.46 16.90
C THR A 98 13.60 -9.15 16.17
N ARG A 99 12.56 -8.45 16.61
CA ARG A 99 12.02 -7.28 15.92
C ARG A 99 12.96 -6.07 15.97
N THR A 100 13.77 -5.90 14.93
CA THR A 100 14.54 -4.67 14.70
C THR A 100 13.63 -3.66 14.00
N LYS A 101 13.20 -2.60 14.70
CA LYS A 101 12.26 -1.61 14.14
C LYS A 101 12.99 -0.40 13.54
N GLY A 102 12.47 0.06 12.40
CA GLY A 102 12.77 1.36 11.81
C GLY A 102 14.07 1.41 11.00
N LEU A 103 14.20 2.47 10.19
CA LEU A 103 15.29 2.63 9.22
C LEU A 103 16.68 2.57 9.89
N ARG A 104 16.83 3.19 11.07
CA ARG A 104 18.07 3.17 11.86
C ARG A 104 18.45 1.79 12.34
N GLY A 105 17.47 0.96 12.72
CA GLY A 105 17.71 -0.42 13.15
C GLY A 105 18.22 -1.28 12.00
N HIS A 106 17.57 -1.21 10.84
CA HIS A 106 18.01 -1.97 9.66
C HIS A 106 19.36 -1.47 9.12
N LEU A 107 19.60 -0.16 9.11
CA LEU A 107 20.90 0.40 8.73
C LEU A 107 22.02 0.00 9.71
N GLY A 108 21.74 0.01 11.02
CA GLY A 108 22.67 -0.49 12.04
C GLY A 108 23.01 -1.96 11.83
N ALA A 109 22.00 -2.81 11.63
CA ALA A 109 22.20 -4.23 11.33
C ALA A 109 23.02 -4.43 10.05
N LEU A 110 22.75 -3.64 9.00
CA LEU A 110 23.50 -3.71 7.75
C LEU A 110 24.96 -3.29 7.92
N LEU A 111 25.23 -2.26 8.72
CA LEU A 111 26.60 -1.83 9.07
C LEU A 111 27.36 -2.91 9.84
N GLU A 112 26.65 -3.76 10.58
CA GLU A 112 27.19 -4.94 11.25
C GLU A 112 27.26 -6.18 10.34
N GLY A 113 26.98 -6.02 9.03
CA GLY A 113 26.99 -7.11 8.06
C GLY A 113 25.77 -8.02 8.09
N ARG A 114 24.72 -7.67 8.85
CA ARG A 114 23.48 -8.45 9.00
C ARG A 114 22.38 -7.89 8.09
N LEU A 115 22.08 -8.60 7.01
CA LEU A 115 20.96 -8.27 6.13
C LEU A 115 19.66 -8.80 6.71
N THR A 116 18.86 -7.91 7.30
CA THR A 116 17.49 -8.21 7.76
C THR A 116 16.52 -8.33 6.58
N THR A 117 15.39 -8.99 6.76
CA THR A 117 14.31 -9.07 5.75
C THR A 117 13.82 -7.67 5.36
N GLY A 118 13.63 -6.78 6.34
CA GLY A 118 13.28 -5.38 6.09
C GLY A 118 14.38 -4.61 5.34
N GLY A 119 15.66 -4.91 5.61
CA GLY A 119 16.79 -4.38 4.85
C GLY A 119 16.78 -4.85 3.39
N LEU A 120 16.52 -6.14 3.16
CA LEU A 120 16.37 -6.71 1.82
C LEU A 120 15.17 -6.09 1.09
N LYS A 121 14.06 -5.85 1.77
CA LYS A 121 12.88 -5.16 1.22
C LYS A 121 13.24 -3.75 0.74
N VAL A 122 13.85 -2.93 1.59
CA VAL A 122 14.22 -1.55 1.24
C VAL A 122 15.20 -1.53 0.06
N LEU A 123 16.23 -2.37 0.07
CA LEU A 123 17.21 -2.45 -1.02
C LEU A 123 16.59 -2.99 -2.31
N GLY A 124 15.76 -4.02 -2.22
CA GLY A 124 15.10 -4.66 -3.35
C GLY A 124 14.10 -3.73 -4.04
N ILE A 125 13.26 -3.04 -3.26
CA ILE A 125 12.32 -2.03 -3.78
C ILE A 125 13.09 -0.86 -4.42
N SER A 126 14.10 -0.32 -3.73
CA SER A 126 14.87 0.83 -4.25
C SER A 126 15.66 0.47 -5.52
N GLY A 127 16.30 -0.70 -5.53
CA GLY A 127 17.05 -1.19 -6.68
C GLY A 127 16.16 -1.49 -7.88
N SER A 128 15.05 -2.19 -7.68
CA SER A 128 14.08 -2.45 -8.75
C SER A 128 13.41 -1.18 -9.28
N ALA A 129 13.12 -0.21 -8.42
CA ALA A 129 12.62 1.11 -8.82
C ALA A 129 13.64 1.87 -9.70
N LEU A 130 14.94 1.83 -9.38
CA LEU A 130 15.99 2.41 -10.21
C LEU A 130 16.12 1.71 -11.56
N ILE A 131 16.04 0.37 -11.60
CA ILE A 131 16.05 -0.41 -12.85
C ILE A 131 14.84 -0.04 -13.71
N ALA A 132 13.64 -0.06 -13.14
CA ALA A 132 12.41 0.36 -13.82
C ALA A 132 12.54 1.78 -14.37
N SER A 133 13.07 2.70 -13.57
CA SER A 133 13.31 4.08 -13.97
C SER A 133 14.31 4.19 -15.12
N ALA A 134 15.41 3.45 -15.08
CA ALA A 134 16.44 3.47 -16.13
C ALA A 134 15.89 2.97 -17.47
N VAL A 135 15.01 1.97 -17.44
CA VAL A 135 14.35 1.43 -18.64
C VAL A 135 13.19 2.32 -19.11
N GLY A 136 12.41 2.87 -18.18
CA GLY A 136 11.17 3.57 -18.47
C GLY A 136 11.30 5.07 -18.72
N THR A 137 12.40 5.71 -18.31
CA THR A 137 12.60 7.16 -18.47
C THR A 137 12.98 7.50 -19.91
N PRO A 138 12.16 8.28 -20.65
CA PRO A 138 12.49 8.68 -22.01
C PRO A 138 13.74 9.57 -22.05
N ARG A 139 14.53 9.47 -23.13
CA ARG A 139 15.69 10.33 -23.37
C ARG A 139 15.29 11.70 -23.90
N THR A 140 14.66 12.51 -23.04
CA THR A 140 14.24 13.88 -23.37
C THR A 140 15.20 14.96 -22.87
N ALA A 141 16.15 14.62 -21.99
CA ALA A 141 17.11 15.57 -21.45
C ALA A 141 18.16 15.97 -22.50
N ARG A 142 18.59 17.23 -22.47
CA ARG A 142 19.61 17.77 -23.40
C ARG A 142 21.03 17.24 -23.15
N THR A 143 21.29 16.71 -21.96
CA THR A 143 22.61 16.22 -21.55
C THR A 143 22.52 14.84 -20.92
N ALA A 144 23.61 14.06 -21.01
CA ALA A 144 23.70 12.75 -20.37
C ALA A 144 23.49 12.84 -18.85
N PHE A 145 24.11 13.85 -18.20
CA PHE A 145 23.90 14.12 -16.78
C PHE A 145 22.44 14.43 -16.45
N GLY A 146 21.76 15.25 -17.28
CA GLY A 146 20.35 15.55 -17.10
C GLY A 146 19.46 14.32 -17.15
N HIS A 147 19.78 13.35 -18.02
CA HIS A 147 19.07 12.08 -18.12
C HIS A 147 19.31 11.19 -16.90
N VAL A 148 20.55 11.11 -16.41
CA VAL A 148 20.88 10.37 -15.17
C VAL A 148 20.12 10.96 -13.97
N VAL A 149 20.02 12.29 -13.88
CA VAL A 149 19.21 12.95 -12.84
C VAL A 149 17.73 12.60 -12.98
N ASP A 150 17.18 12.56 -14.20
CA ASP A 150 15.79 12.15 -14.42
C ASP A 150 15.55 10.69 -14.02
N ILE A 151 16.50 9.79 -14.28
CA ILE A 151 16.45 8.38 -13.83
C ILE A 151 16.47 8.31 -12.30
N GLY A 152 17.40 9.02 -11.65
CA GLY A 152 17.49 9.04 -10.19
C GLY A 152 16.21 9.59 -9.53
N LEU A 153 15.68 10.70 -10.05
CA LEU A 153 14.42 11.30 -9.59
C LEU A 153 13.25 10.33 -9.72
N ASN A 154 13.11 9.68 -10.87
CA ASN A 154 12.02 8.74 -11.12
C ASN A 154 12.14 7.48 -10.26
N GLY A 155 13.35 6.95 -10.06
CA GLY A 155 13.57 5.79 -9.18
C GLY A 155 13.28 6.12 -7.72
N ALA A 156 13.72 7.29 -7.25
CA ALA A 156 13.43 7.78 -5.91
C ALA A 156 11.92 8.00 -5.68
N LEU A 157 11.20 8.51 -6.69
CA LEU A 157 9.74 8.64 -6.62
C LEU A 157 9.05 7.28 -6.53
N ILE A 158 9.41 6.30 -7.37
CA ILE A 158 8.78 4.98 -7.38
C ILE A 158 9.03 4.26 -6.04
N GLY A 159 10.29 4.14 -5.63
CA GLY A 159 10.65 3.46 -4.38
C GLY A 159 10.18 4.22 -3.14
N GLY A 160 10.30 5.55 -3.13
CA GLY A 160 9.83 6.38 -2.01
C GLY A 160 8.32 6.35 -1.85
N THR A 161 7.55 6.32 -2.94
CA THR A 161 6.08 6.22 -2.87
C THR A 161 5.64 4.83 -2.42
N ALA A 162 6.33 3.76 -2.84
CA ALA A 162 6.12 2.41 -2.31
C ALA A 162 6.24 2.40 -0.78
N ASN A 163 7.38 2.88 -0.26
CA ASN A 163 7.62 2.95 1.17
C ASN A 163 6.65 3.90 1.90
N LEU A 164 6.26 5.02 1.28
CA LEU A 164 5.30 5.95 1.88
C LEU A 164 3.91 5.33 2.02
N ILE A 165 3.38 4.65 0.99
CA ILE A 165 2.07 3.98 1.08
C ILE A 165 2.10 2.86 2.12
N ASN A 166 3.24 2.16 2.24
CA ASN A 166 3.47 1.18 3.31
C ASN A 166 3.30 1.77 4.72
N LEU A 167 3.74 3.01 4.95
CA LEU A 167 3.58 3.69 6.24
C LEU A 167 2.11 3.95 6.61
N PHE A 168 1.21 3.98 5.64
CA PHE A 168 -0.22 4.10 5.90
C PHE A 168 -0.88 2.75 6.23
N ASP A 169 -0.24 1.62 5.92
CA ASP A 169 -0.77 0.27 6.17
C ASP A 169 -0.62 -0.18 7.63
N LEU A 170 -0.94 0.71 8.57
CA LEU A 170 -1.00 0.42 10.01
C LEU A 170 -2.42 0.12 10.49
N ARG A 171 -3.42 0.44 9.66
CA ARG A 171 -4.82 0.12 9.90
C ARG A 171 -5.49 -0.24 8.58
N PRO A 172 -6.40 -1.22 8.57
CA PRO A 172 -7.13 -1.59 7.36
C PRO A 172 -7.85 -0.36 6.77
N GLY A 173 -7.83 -0.25 5.44
CA GLY A 173 -8.42 0.81 4.64
C GLY A 173 -7.47 1.92 4.21
N ARG A 174 -6.41 2.17 4.99
CA ARG A 174 -5.61 3.40 4.84
C ARG A 174 -4.72 3.38 3.61
N ALA A 175 -4.00 2.29 3.36
CA ALA A 175 -3.13 2.18 2.19
C ALA A 175 -3.93 2.30 0.89
N LEU A 176 -5.08 1.61 0.80
CA LEU A 176 -6.02 1.72 -0.34
C LEU A 176 -6.49 3.15 -0.54
N LYS A 177 -6.98 3.82 0.51
CA LYS A 177 -7.44 5.21 0.42
C LYS A 177 -6.34 6.17 0.00
N ALA A 178 -5.15 6.03 0.58
CA ALA A 178 -3.99 6.85 0.24
C ALA A 178 -3.59 6.67 -1.24
N GLY A 179 -3.51 5.42 -1.71
CA GLY A 179 -3.17 5.12 -3.10
C GLY A 179 -4.22 5.60 -4.11
N VAL A 180 -5.51 5.44 -3.79
CA VAL A 180 -6.63 5.97 -4.61
C VAL A 180 -6.61 7.50 -4.63
N ALA A 181 -6.47 8.15 -3.48
CA ALA A 181 -6.40 9.61 -3.39
C ALA A 181 -5.21 10.18 -4.18
N ALA A 182 -4.04 9.57 -4.05
CA ALA A 182 -2.84 9.95 -4.80
C ALA A 182 -2.99 9.72 -6.32
N SER A 183 -3.82 8.76 -6.73
CA SER A 183 -4.11 8.49 -8.15
C SER A 183 -5.20 9.37 -8.74
N LEU A 184 -5.94 10.15 -7.94
CA LEU A 184 -7.11 10.89 -8.39
C LEU A 184 -6.83 11.86 -9.56
N PRO A 185 -5.74 12.65 -9.59
CA PRO A 185 -5.45 13.51 -10.74
C PRO A 185 -5.29 12.73 -12.05
N PHE A 186 -4.72 11.53 -11.98
CA PHE A 186 -4.52 10.65 -13.12
C PHE A 186 -5.81 9.91 -13.50
N ALA A 187 -6.67 9.58 -12.53
CA ALA A 187 -7.99 9.02 -12.78
C ALA A 187 -8.88 10.02 -13.52
N LEU A 188 -8.86 11.29 -13.13
CA LEU A 188 -9.56 12.37 -13.81
C LEU A 188 -9.04 12.60 -15.25
N ALA A 189 -7.75 12.34 -15.48
CA ALA A 189 -7.16 12.32 -16.82
C ALA A 189 -7.43 11.02 -17.61
N GLY A 190 -8.09 10.03 -16.98
CA GLY A 190 -8.42 8.73 -17.59
C GLY A 190 -7.19 7.90 -17.93
N THR A 191 -6.14 7.88 -17.10
CA THR A 191 -4.96 7.04 -17.37
C THR A 191 -5.23 5.57 -17.04
N GLY A 192 -4.68 4.63 -17.82
CA GLY A 192 -4.82 3.21 -17.53
C GLY A 192 -4.32 2.81 -16.14
N ALA A 193 -3.19 3.36 -15.71
CA ALA A 193 -2.58 3.04 -14.41
C ALA A 193 -3.47 3.46 -13.23
N ALA A 194 -4.13 4.62 -13.33
CA ALA A 194 -5.13 5.02 -12.34
C ALA A 194 -6.34 4.07 -12.35
N GLY A 195 -6.77 3.65 -13.54
CA GLY A 195 -7.81 2.62 -13.68
C GLY A 195 -7.43 1.34 -12.93
N ALA A 196 -6.21 0.84 -13.12
CA ALA A 196 -5.68 -0.33 -12.41
C ALA A 196 -5.69 -0.17 -10.88
N VAL A 197 -5.26 1.00 -10.37
CA VAL A 197 -5.33 1.31 -8.93
C VAL A 197 -6.77 1.24 -8.43
N LEU A 198 -7.71 1.91 -9.10
CA LEU A 198 -9.11 1.93 -8.68
C LEU A 198 -9.76 0.54 -8.78
N GLY A 199 -9.42 -0.24 -9.80
CA GLY A 199 -9.93 -1.60 -10.00
C GLY A 199 -9.49 -2.57 -8.92
N ALA A 200 -8.19 -2.63 -8.62
CA ALA A 200 -7.65 -3.46 -7.55
C ALA A 200 -8.17 -3.00 -6.17
N ALA A 201 -8.21 -1.69 -5.92
CA ALA A 201 -8.74 -1.15 -4.67
C ALA A 201 -10.23 -1.46 -4.48
N ALA A 202 -11.04 -1.39 -5.54
CA ALA A 202 -12.46 -1.75 -5.46
C ALA A 202 -12.68 -3.23 -5.14
N ALA A 203 -11.82 -4.12 -5.66
CA ALA A 203 -11.88 -5.55 -5.36
C ALA A 203 -11.47 -5.84 -3.90
N ALA A 204 -10.45 -5.15 -3.40
CA ALA A 204 -9.91 -5.35 -2.04
C ALA A 204 -10.73 -4.67 -0.94
N ALA A 205 -11.41 -3.56 -1.26
CA ALA A 205 -12.08 -2.70 -0.29
C ALA A 205 -13.05 -3.44 0.67
N PRO A 206 -13.88 -4.41 0.25
CA PRO A 206 -14.80 -5.08 1.17
C PRO A 206 -14.09 -5.87 2.28
N GLY A 207 -12.99 -6.56 1.95
CA GLY A 207 -12.21 -7.34 2.90
C GLY A 207 -11.37 -6.47 3.82
N ASP A 208 -10.67 -5.49 3.22
CA ASP A 208 -9.77 -4.58 3.90
C ASP A 208 -10.53 -3.58 4.80
N LEU A 209 -11.57 -2.89 4.30
CA LEU A 209 -12.39 -1.99 5.13
C LEU A 209 -13.24 -2.76 6.16
N GLY A 210 -13.58 -4.02 5.86
CA GLY A 210 -14.22 -4.94 6.79
C GLY A 210 -13.29 -5.43 7.91
N GLU A 211 -12.02 -5.03 7.92
CA GLU A 211 -10.99 -5.46 8.86
C GLU A 211 -10.85 -6.99 8.94
N LYS A 212 -11.12 -7.69 7.82
CA LYS A 212 -10.88 -9.14 7.66
C LYS A 212 -9.53 -9.39 7.01
N ASP A 213 -9.09 -8.43 6.23
CA ASP A 213 -7.89 -8.48 5.43
C ASP A 213 -7.02 -7.25 5.68
N MET A 214 -5.76 -7.39 5.34
CA MET A 214 -4.81 -6.29 5.28
C MET A 214 -3.91 -6.47 4.07
N LEU A 215 -3.54 -5.37 3.44
CA LEU A 215 -2.64 -5.40 2.27
C LEU A 215 -1.26 -5.94 2.65
N GLY A 216 -0.78 -5.67 3.87
CA GLY A 216 0.58 -6.00 4.27
C GLY A 216 1.60 -5.23 3.43
N ASP A 217 2.88 -5.55 3.66
CA ASP A 217 3.95 -4.93 2.92
C ASP A 217 3.91 -5.30 1.43
N GLY A 218 3.46 -6.51 1.10
CA GLY A 218 3.26 -6.94 -0.29
C GLY A 218 2.31 -6.02 -1.05
N GLY A 219 1.07 -5.88 -0.56
CA GLY A 219 0.06 -5.07 -1.25
C GLY A 219 0.38 -3.58 -1.24
N ALA A 220 0.82 -3.05 -0.08
CA ALA A 220 1.04 -1.62 0.08
C ALA A 220 2.23 -1.10 -0.75
N ASN A 221 3.34 -1.84 -0.78
CA ASN A 221 4.50 -1.46 -1.60
C ASN A 221 4.20 -1.57 -3.10
N ALA A 222 3.46 -2.59 -3.54
CA ALA A 222 3.02 -2.70 -4.94
C ALA A 222 2.14 -1.51 -5.35
N LEU A 223 1.14 -1.17 -4.51
CA LEU A 223 0.26 -0.02 -4.73
C LEU A 223 1.07 1.28 -4.82
N GLY A 224 1.96 1.53 -3.87
CA GLY A 224 2.78 2.74 -3.88
C GLY A 224 3.77 2.80 -5.04
N ALA A 225 4.33 1.68 -5.50
CA ALA A 225 5.18 1.64 -6.68
C ALA A 225 4.40 2.01 -7.97
N LEU A 226 3.17 1.51 -8.12
CA LEU A 226 2.30 1.89 -9.24
C LEU A 226 1.93 3.38 -9.19
N VAL A 227 1.55 3.90 -8.00
CA VAL A 227 1.25 5.32 -7.80
C VAL A 227 2.46 6.21 -8.11
N GLY A 228 3.64 5.87 -7.59
CA GLY A 228 4.87 6.60 -7.86
C GLY A 228 5.25 6.61 -9.34
N SER A 229 5.01 5.50 -10.04
CA SER A 229 5.25 5.38 -11.50
C SER A 229 4.36 6.32 -12.32
N GLN A 230 3.13 6.59 -11.88
CA GLN A 230 2.25 7.54 -12.57
C GLN A 230 2.86 8.94 -12.59
N VAL A 231 3.41 9.40 -11.46
CA VAL A 231 4.12 10.69 -11.36
C VAL A 231 5.44 10.65 -12.12
N ALA A 232 6.25 9.60 -11.91
CA ALA A 232 7.59 9.47 -12.50
C ALA A 232 7.58 9.53 -14.04
N PHE A 233 6.60 8.90 -14.69
CA PHE A 233 6.60 8.77 -16.16
C PHE A 233 5.64 9.72 -16.89
N ASN A 234 4.77 10.44 -16.18
CA ASN A 234 3.75 11.28 -16.82
C ASN A 234 3.72 12.73 -16.32
N ALA A 235 4.35 13.04 -15.18
CA ALA A 235 4.31 14.39 -14.62
C ALA A 235 5.46 15.28 -15.13
N PRO A 236 5.22 16.61 -15.26
CA PRO A 236 6.29 17.58 -15.52
C PRO A 236 7.40 17.49 -14.48
N ARG A 237 8.64 17.81 -14.87
CA ARG A 237 9.82 17.69 -13.99
C ARG A 237 9.68 18.45 -12.66
N ALA A 238 9.04 19.62 -12.68
CA ALA A 238 8.77 20.40 -11.46
C ALA A 238 7.83 19.65 -10.50
N VAL A 239 6.77 19.03 -11.02
CA VAL A 239 5.83 18.21 -10.24
C VAL A 239 6.55 17.01 -9.65
N ARG A 240 7.40 16.33 -10.43
CA ARG A 240 8.21 15.21 -9.95
C ARG A 240 9.09 15.59 -8.74
N TRP A 241 9.80 16.72 -8.81
CA TRP A 241 10.60 17.22 -7.69
C TRP A 241 9.74 17.59 -6.47
N ALA A 242 8.62 18.29 -6.69
CA ALA A 242 7.71 18.68 -5.61
C ALA A 242 7.11 17.45 -4.90
N THR A 243 6.68 16.45 -5.67
CA THR A 243 6.19 15.18 -5.13
C THR A 243 7.28 14.44 -4.37
N LEU A 244 8.50 14.37 -4.90
CA LEU A 244 9.61 13.71 -4.19
C LEU A 244 9.91 14.41 -2.86
N ALA A 245 9.93 15.75 -2.85
CA ALA A 245 10.11 16.53 -1.63
C ALA A 245 9.00 16.24 -0.61
N GLY A 246 7.74 16.13 -1.06
CA GLY A 246 6.62 15.73 -0.21
C GLY A 246 6.77 14.31 0.35
N VAL A 247 7.14 13.34 -0.48
CA VAL A 247 7.37 11.94 -0.08
C VAL A 247 8.47 11.85 0.97
N VAL A 248 9.63 12.48 0.72
CA VAL A 248 10.75 12.51 1.67
C VAL A 248 10.36 13.23 2.96
N GLY A 249 9.64 14.36 2.85
CA GLY A 249 9.15 15.11 4.01
C GLY A 249 8.21 14.30 4.89
N LEU A 250 7.27 13.56 4.29
CA LEU A 250 6.37 12.68 5.03
C LEU A 250 7.11 11.49 5.66
N MET A 251 8.03 10.85 4.92
CA MET A 251 8.87 9.80 5.49
C MET A 251 9.67 10.32 6.70
N ALA A 252 10.31 11.47 6.60
CA ALA A 252 11.04 12.09 7.71
C ALA A 252 10.11 12.47 8.89
N ALA A 253 8.88 12.92 8.62
CA ALA A 253 7.89 13.23 9.65
C ALA A 253 7.43 11.97 10.40
N SER A 254 7.29 10.84 9.71
CA SER A 254 6.87 9.56 10.32
C SER A 254 7.84 9.03 11.38
N GLU A 255 9.12 9.43 11.34
CA GLU A 255 10.09 9.07 12.39
C GLU A 255 9.85 9.80 13.71
N LYS A 256 9.16 10.95 13.67
CA LYS A 256 8.96 11.82 14.83
C LYS A 256 7.52 11.87 15.30
N VAL A 257 6.58 11.68 14.38
CA VAL A 257 5.14 11.87 14.62
C VAL A 257 4.38 10.64 14.13
N SER A 258 3.47 10.14 14.97
CA SER A 258 2.56 9.06 14.59
C SER A 258 1.49 9.60 13.64
N PHE A 259 1.50 9.16 12.38
CA PHE A 259 0.43 9.48 11.43
C PHE A 259 -0.93 9.02 11.92
N SER A 260 -0.99 7.89 12.65
CA SER A 260 -2.23 7.43 13.27
C SER A 260 -2.79 8.43 14.27
N GLN A 261 -1.93 9.07 15.06
CA GLN A 261 -2.32 10.09 16.03
C GLN A 261 -2.78 11.37 15.31
N VAL A 262 -2.00 11.86 14.34
CA VAL A 262 -2.36 13.04 13.54
C VAL A 262 -3.71 12.87 12.85
N ILE A 263 -3.96 11.69 12.27
CA ILE A 263 -5.24 11.36 11.64
C ILE A 263 -6.38 11.36 12.68
N ALA A 264 -6.16 10.79 13.86
CA ALA A 264 -7.18 10.72 14.90
C ALA A 264 -7.53 12.08 15.52
N GLU A 265 -6.55 12.97 15.67
CA GLU A 265 -6.73 14.32 16.25
C GLU A 265 -7.35 15.32 15.27
N ASN A 266 -7.29 15.06 13.96
CA ASN A 266 -7.90 15.92 12.95
C ASN A 266 -9.28 15.40 12.54
N GLU A 267 -10.32 16.20 12.74
CA GLU A 267 -11.71 15.80 12.48
C GLU A 267 -11.95 15.30 11.03
N TRP A 268 -11.42 16.00 10.04
CA TRP A 268 -11.64 15.66 8.63
C TRP A 268 -10.85 14.43 8.21
N LEU A 269 -9.60 14.31 8.65
CA LEU A 269 -8.78 13.12 8.39
C LEU A 269 -9.37 11.90 9.10
N ASN A 270 -9.85 12.05 10.33
CA ASN A 270 -10.51 10.98 11.07
C ASN A 270 -11.81 10.53 10.38
N ARG A 271 -12.64 11.47 9.91
CA ARG A 271 -13.85 11.14 9.13
C ARG A 271 -13.51 10.36 7.85
N ALA A 272 -12.48 10.79 7.11
CA ALA A 272 -12.01 10.09 5.92
C ALA A 272 -11.43 8.69 6.26
N ASP A 273 -10.67 8.59 7.35
CA ASP A 273 -10.10 7.33 7.85
C ASP A 273 -11.19 6.33 8.24
N MET A 274 -12.23 6.80 8.93
CA MET A 274 -13.34 5.96 9.40
C MET A 274 -14.36 5.63 8.30
N LEU A 275 -14.40 6.37 7.19
CA LEU A 275 -15.34 6.12 6.09
C LEU A 275 -15.22 4.68 5.58
N GLY A 276 -16.30 3.90 5.69
CA GLY A 276 -16.38 2.50 5.26
C GLY A 276 -15.74 1.48 6.20
N ARG A 277 -15.02 1.91 7.26
CA ARG A 277 -14.46 1.00 8.27
C ARG A 277 -15.52 0.56 9.27
N ARG A 278 -15.26 -0.56 9.96
CA ARG A 278 -16.08 -1.01 11.08
C ARG A 278 -16.18 0.09 12.16
N PRO A 279 -17.37 0.32 12.74
CA PRO A 279 -17.52 1.19 13.91
C PRO A 279 -16.57 0.75 15.03
N ALA A 280 -16.08 1.69 15.83
CA ALA A 280 -15.40 1.33 17.06
C ALA A 280 -16.34 0.51 17.95
N ALA A 281 -15.83 -0.55 18.60
CA ALA A 281 -16.57 -1.30 19.59
C ALA A 281 -17.00 -0.37 20.75
N ALA A 282 -18.21 0.15 20.57
CA ALA A 282 -19.23 0.51 21.53
C ALA A 282 -18.91 1.50 22.68
N VAL A 283 -19.39 2.74 22.51
CA VAL A 283 -20.23 3.42 23.53
C VAL A 283 -21.64 2.76 23.60
N GLU A 284 -21.98 1.88 22.65
CA GLU A 284 -23.25 1.15 22.61
C GLU A 284 -23.43 0.12 23.75
N GLU A 285 -22.36 -0.47 24.29
CA GLU A 285 -22.46 -1.37 25.45
C GLU A 285 -22.82 -0.58 26.70
N SER A 286 -22.25 0.61 26.90
CA SER A 286 -22.58 1.44 28.06
C SER A 286 -24.01 1.99 27.99
N VAL A 287 -24.52 2.34 26.81
CA VAL A 287 -25.91 2.81 26.65
C VAL A 287 -26.92 1.65 26.80
N ALA A 288 -26.60 0.46 26.29
CA ALA A 288 -27.45 -0.72 26.45
C ALA A 288 -27.45 -1.28 27.88
N GLU A 289 -26.33 -1.18 28.59
CA GLU A 289 -26.19 -1.60 30.00
C GLU A 289 -26.83 -0.57 30.96
N LEU A 290 -26.69 0.73 30.67
CA LEU A 290 -27.39 1.79 31.41
C LEU A 290 -28.91 1.78 31.16
N ALA A 291 -29.39 1.33 29.99
CA ALA A 291 -30.82 1.18 29.72
C ALA A 291 -31.46 -0.06 30.38
N GLN A 292 -30.65 -1.03 30.83
CA GLN A 292 -31.12 -2.27 31.47
C GLN A 292 -31.09 -2.24 33.01
N THR A 293 -30.45 -1.23 33.61
CA THR A 293 -30.52 -1.02 35.06
C THR A 293 -31.88 -0.40 35.42
N LYS A 294 -32.85 -1.25 35.76
CA LYS A 294 -34.10 -0.81 36.41
C LYS A 294 -33.77 0.05 37.64
N PRO A 295 -34.53 1.12 37.93
CA PRO A 295 -34.34 1.87 39.15
C PRO A 295 -34.55 0.93 40.34
N VAL A 296 -33.52 0.84 41.19
CA VAL A 296 -33.59 0.15 42.48
C VAL A 296 -34.73 0.80 43.25
N ALA A 297 -35.78 0.03 43.55
CA ALA A 297 -36.84 0.48 44.44
C ALA A 297 -36.20 0.80 45.80
N THR A 298 -36.29 2.05 46.21
CA THR A 298 -35.95 2.48 47.57
C THR A 298 -36.88 1.77 48.56
N PRO A 299 -36.35 1.03 49.55
CA PRO A 299 -37.17 0.48 50.60
C PRO A 299 -37.47 1.56 51.63
N GLY A 300 -38.74 1.98 51.69
CA GLY A 300 -39.41 2.51 52.89
C GLY A 300 -39.05 3.92 53.35
N ALA A 301 -39.99 4.84 53.13
CA ALA A 301 -40.39 5.87 54.11
C ALA A 301 -41.88 6.16 53.92
#